data_AF-A0A2N0V5X6-F1
#
_entry.id   AF-A0A2N0V5X6-F1
#
_cell.length_a   1.000
_cell.length_b   1.000
_cell.length_c   1.000
_cell.angle_alpha   90.00
_cell.angle_beta   90.00
_cell.angle_gamma   90.00
#
_symmetry.space_group_name_H-M   'P 1'
#
loop_
_entity.id
_entity.type
_entity.pdbx_description
1 polymer ?
#
loop_
_entity_poly.entity_id
_entity_poly.type
_entity_poly.pdbx_seq_one_letter_code
_entity_poly.pdbx_strand_id
1 'polypeptide(L)'
;MTQRRKSLTKPRTVAFSRQSGHCFYCGQPMWTNSLDEFAAKHKITSAQAKLLQCTGEHLKAHHEGGKADQSNIVAACLYCNQGRHKRKDPPEPEQYKRLVYQRLSRGGWHQLRIN
;
A
#
# COMPACT_ATOMS: atom_id res chain seq x y z
N MET A 1 -15.68 22.28 -12.75
CA MET A 1 -15.34 22.42 -11.32
C MET A 1 -14.31 21.37 -10.96
N THR A 2 -13.04 21.76 -10.78
CA THR A 2 -11.93 20.85 -10.47
C THR A 2 -12.11 20.36 -9.02
N GLN A 3 -12.59 19.14 -8.83
CA GLN A 3 -12.72 18.55 -7.49
C GLN A 3 -11.36 18.56 -6.80
N ARG A 4 -11.24 19.36 -5.73
CA ARG A 4 -10.08 19.40 -4.85
C ARG A 4 -9.90 17.99 -4.28
N ARG A 5 -8.83 17.27 -4.67
CA ARG A 5 -8.56 15.91 -4.19
C ARG A 5 -8.55 15.94 -2.66
N LYS A 6 -9.50 15.24 -2.02
CA LYS A 6 -9.56 15.13 -0.55
C LYS A 6 -8.24 14.55 -0.05
N SER A 7 -7.72 15.12 1.04
CA SER A 7 -6.49 14.64 1.65
C SER A 7 -6.64 13.17 2.07
N LEU A 8 -5.72 12.32 1.60
CA LEU A 8 -5.67 10.91 1.96
C LEU A 8 -5.08 10.66 3.34
N THR A 9 -4.66 11.69 4.08
CA THR A 9 -4.02 11.51 5.38
C THR A 9 -4.94 10.83 6.39
N LYS A 10 -6.18 11.33 6.57
CA LYS A 10 -7.15 10.72 7.51
C LYS A 10 -7.58 9.31 7.07
N PRO A 11 -7.98 9.07 5.81
CA PRO A 11 -8.30 7.73 5.33
C PRO A 11 -7.14 6.74 5.44
N ARG A 12 -5.90 7.17 5.15
CA ARG A 12 -4.70 6.33 5.27
C ARG A 12 -4.49 5.88 6.71
N THR A 13 -4.57 6.79 7.68
CA THR A 13 -4.39 6.42 9.10
C THR A 13 -5.45 5.42 9.55
N VAL A 14 -6.71 5.62 9.16
CA VAL A 14 -7.81 4.69 9.48
C VAL A 14 -7.56 3.31 8.85
N ALA A 15 -7.22 3.27 7.56
CA ALA A 15 -6.94 2.02 6.86
C ALA A 15 -5.71 1.30 7.43
N PHE A 16 -4.65 2.04 7.76
CA PHE A 16 -3.46 1.51 8.42
C PHE A 16 -3.82 0.81 9.74
N SER A 17 -4.60 1.47 10.60
CA SER A 17 -5.05 0.87 11.86
C SER A 17 -5.94 -0.36 11.66
N ARG A 18 -6.90 -0.30 10.72
CA ARG A 18 -7.77 -1.45 10.38
C ARG A 18 -7.01 -2.66 9.85
N GLN A 19 -5.87 -2.43 9.19
CA GLN A 19 -5.01 -3.46 8.64
C GLN A 19 -3.85 -3.82 9.58
N SER A 20 -3.92 -3.40 10.85
CA SER A 20 -2.87 -3.65 11.86
C SER A 20 -1.47 -3.21 11.39
N GLY A 21 -1.40 -2.16 10.57
CA GLY A 21 -0.15 -1.63 10.01
C GLY A 21 0.44 -2.41 8.83
N HIS A 22 -0.27 -3.39 8.28
CA HIS A 22 0.21 -4.22 7.17
C HIS A 22 -0.33 -3.77 5.82
N CYS A 23 0.50 -3.93 4.79
CA CYS A 23 0.13 -3.63 3.41
C CYS A 23 -1.03 -4.52 2.93
N PHE A 24 -2.05 -3.93 2.31
CA PHE A 24 -3.19 -4.66 1.78
C PHE A 24 -2.82 -5.75 0.76
N TYR A 25 -1.75 -5.54 -0.01
CA TYR A 25 -1.33 -6.44 -1.08
C TYR A 25 -0.29 -7.47 -0.68
N CYS A 26 0.86 -7.04 -0.16
CA CYS A 26 1.95 -7.96 0.20
C CYS A 26 1.89 -8.46 1.64
N GLY A 27 1.02 -7.89 2.48
CA GLY A 27 0.90 -8.25 3.89
C GLY A 27 2.12 -7.88 4.75
N GLN A 28 3.11 -7.18 4.20
CA GLN A 28 4.30 -6.75 4.93
C GLN A 28 4.00 -5.54 5.84
N PRO A 29 4.66 -5.41 6.99
CA PRO A 29 4.48 -4.26 7.87
C PRO A 29 4.92 -2.97 7.16
N MET A 30 4.28 -1.86 7.52
CA MET A 30 4.53 -0.54 6.97
C MET A 30 4.80 0.48 8.07
N TRP A 31 5.31 1.66 7.69
CA TRP A 31 5.53 2.78 8.59
C TRP A 31 4.85 4.06 8.10
N THR A 32 4.48 4.94 9.03
CA THR A 32 3.87 6.25 8.74
C THR A 32 4.72 7.43 9.19
N ASN A 33 5.55 7.26 10.23
CA ASN A 33 6.16 8.38 10.96
C ASN A 33 7.68 8.45 10.81
N SER A 34 8.38 7.33 11.03
CA SER A 34 9.85 7.30 11.02
C SER A 34 10.38 6.16 10.16
N LEU A 35 11.17 6.53 9.15
CA LEU A 35 11.89 5.59 8.30
C LEU A 35 12.97 4.85 9.09
N ASP A 36 13.74 5.59 9.88
CA ASP A 36 14.95 5.10 10.54
C ASP A 36 14.61 4.16 11.70
N GLU A 37 13.59 4.49 12.49
CA GLU A 37 13.09 3.58 13.54
C GLU A 37 12.57 2.27 12.96
N PHE A 38 11.84 2.34 11.83
CA PHE A 38 11.33 1.15 11.16
C PHE A 38 12.46 0.30 10.58
N ALA A 39 13.44 0.94 9.94
CA ALA A 39 14.63 0.28 9.41
C ALA A 39 15.42 -0.42 10.51
N ALA A 40 15.66 0.25 11.63
CA ALA A 40 16.35 -0.29 12.80
C ALA A 40 15.58 -1.46 13.43
N LYS A 41 14.27 -1.30 13.67
CA LYS A 41 13.40 -2.31 14.27
C LYS A 41 13.40 -3.62 13.46
N HIS A 42 13.33 -3.51 12.14
CA HIS A 42 13.24 -4.66 11.25
C HIS A 42 14.59 -5.11 10.68
N LYS A 43 15.69 -4.45 11.07
CA LYS A 43 17.07 -4.74 10.62
C LYS A 43 17.21 -4.75 9.09
N ILE A 44 16.61 -3.75 8.45
CA ILE A 44 16.66 -3.55 6.99
C ILE A 44 17.32 -2.23 6.65
N THR A 45 17.75 -2.09 5.40
CA THR A 45 18.31 -0.83 4.91
C THR A 45 17.24 0.26 4.79
N SER A 46 17.62 1.53 4.89
CA SER A 46 16.70 2.65 4.64
C SER A 46 16.10 2.61 3.24
N ALA A 47 16.83 2.07 2.25
CA ALA A 47 16.31 1.86 0.89
C ALA A 47 15.16 0.83 0.86
N GLN A 48 15.31 -0.29 1.54
CA GLN A 48 14.26 -1.29 1.71
C GLN A 48 13.07 -0.74 2.52
N ALA A 49 13.34 -0.02 3.61
CA ALA A 49 12.30 0.62 4.42
C ALA A 49 11.47 1.62 3.62
N LYS A 50 12.08 2.41 2.71
CA LYS A 50 11.35 3.35 1.83
C LYS A 50 10.26 2.65 1.00
N LEU A 51 10.49 1.41 0.56
CA LEU A 51 9.51 0.62 -0.20
C LEU A 51 8.25 0.29 0.62
N LEU A 52 8.41 0.23 1.95
CA LEU A 52 7.37 -0.09 2.93
C LEU A 52 6.70 1.13 3.56
N GLN A 53 6.92 2.33 3.00
CA GLN A 53 6.18 3.52 3.45
C GLN A 53 4.68 3.33 3.24
N CYS A 54 3.88 3.62 4.25
CA CYS A 54 2.44 3.55 4.17
C CYS A 54 1.89 4.66 3.25
N THR A 55 1.13 4.25 2.26
CA THR A 55 0.36 5.11 1.36
C THR A 55 -1.13 4.75 1.42
N GLY A 56 -2.00 5.68 1.02
CA GLY A 56 -3.42 5.40 0.86
C GLY A 56 -3.73 5.09 -0.60
N GLU A 57 -4.51 4.05 -0.85
CA GLU A 57 -4.90 3.62 -2.19
C GLU A 57 -6.42 3.49 -2.32
N HIS A 58 -6.95 3.91 -3.45
CA HIS A 58 -8.36 3.71 -3.79
C HIS A 58 -8.53 2.37 -4.52
N LEU A 59 -9.39 1.50 -4.00
CA LEU A 59 -9.66 0.20 -4.62
C LEU A 59 -10.45 0.35 -5.92
N LYS A 60 -11.49 1.20 -5.93
CA LYS A 60 -12.29 1.56 -7.11
C LYS A 60 -12.10 3.03 -7.48
N ALA A 61 -11.92 3.29 -8.78
CA ALA A 61 -11.90 4.65 -9.31
C ALA A 61 -13.28 5.30 -9.15
N HIS A 62 -13.30 6.59 -8.80
CA HIS A 62 -14.52 7.37 -8.52
C HIS A 62 -15.52 7.42 -9.71
N HIS A 63 -15.09 7.03 -10.92
CA HIS A 63 -15.89 7.03 -12.14
C HIS A 63 -16.90 5.85 -12.21
N GLU A 64 -16.71 4.78 -11.45
CA GLU A 64 -17.61 3.60 -11.44
C GLU A 64 -18.66 3.62 -10.31
N GLY A 65 -19.00 4.80 -9.80
CA GLY A 65 -19.98 4.94 -8.70
C GLY A 65 -19.44 4.58 -7.31
N GLY A 66 -18.12 4.41 -7.17
CA GLY A 66 -17.47 4.23 -5.87
C GLY A 66 -17.58 5.50 -5.03
N LYS A 67 -18.51 5.53 -4.08
CA LYS A 67 -18.54 6.57 -3.04
C LYS A 67 -17.17 6.64 -2.37
N ALA A 68 -16.73 7.84 -2.00
CA ALA A 68 -15.55 8.08 -1.17
C ALA A 68 -15.75 7.62 0.29
N ASP A 69 -16.49 6.52 0.48
CA ASP A 69 -16.69 5.87 1.74
C ASP A 69 -15.36 5.21 2.15
N GLN A 70 -15.08 5.23 3.45
CA GLN A 70 -13.83 4.72 4.03
C GLN A 70 -13.60 3.22 3.74
N SER A 71 -14.59 2.51 3.19
CA SER A 71 -14.49 1.13 2.70
C SER A 71 -13.71 1.01 1.39
N ASN A 72 -13.56 2.09 0.61
CA ASN A 72 -12.89 2.10 -0.69
C ASN A 72 -11.41 2.53 -0.62
N ILE A 73 -10.89 2.82 0.58
CA ILE A 73 -9.49 3.22 0.79
C ILE A 73 -8.78 2.18 1.66
N VAL A 74 -7.67 1.66 1.15
CA VAL A 74 -6.79 0.73 1.87
C VAL A 74 -5.42 1.37 2.10
N ALA A 75 -4.69 0.84 3.08
CA ALA A 75 -3.28 1.17 3.26
C ALA A 75 -2.42 0.19 2.44
N ALA A 76 -1.59 0.72 1.55
CA ALA A 76 -0.68 -0.07 0.73
C ALA A 76 0.74 0.49 0.85
N CYS A 77 1.74 -0.38 0.75
CA CYS A 77 3.11 0.08 0.76
C CYS A 77 3.42 0.81 -0.55
N LEU A 78 4.37 1.75 -0.50
CA LEU A 78 4.77 2.55 -1.65
C LEU A 78 5.08 1.68 -2.88
N TYR A 79 5.79 0.57 -2.71
CA TYR A 79 6.15 -0.31 -3.81
C TYR A 79 4.93 -0.95 -4.48
N CYS A 80 3.99 -1.50 -3.70
CA CYS A 80 2.80 -2.15 -4.26
C CYS A 80 1.87 -1.12 -4.90
N ASN A 81 1.61 0.00 -4.23
CA ASN A 81 0.72 1.04 -4.74
C ASN A 81 1.25 1.62 -6.06
N GLN A 82 2.53 2.03 -6.10
CA GLN A 82 3.16 2.48 -7.34
C GLN A 82 3.19 1.37 -8.40
N GLY A 83 3.48 0.13 -8.01
CA GLY A 83 3.55 -1.00 -8.93
C GLY A 83 2.22 -1.36 -9.59
N ARG A 84 1.09 -1.05 -8.94
CA ARG A 84 -0.25 -1.20 -9.53
C ARG A 84 -0.54 -0.06 -10.50
N HIS A 85 -0.31 1.19 -10.10
CA HIS A 85 -0.63 2.37 -10.92
C HIS A 85 0.36 2.65 -12.07
N LYS A 86 1.58 2.10 -12.03
CA LYS A 86 2.52 2.17 -13.17
C LYS A 86 2.10 1.29 -14.36
N ARG A 87 1.12 0.41 -14.18
CA ARG A 87 0.62 -0.44 -15.27
C ARG A 87 -0.32 0.37 -16.15
N LYS A 88 -0.24 0.13 -17.46
CA LYS A 88 -1.11 0.77 -18.47
C LYS A 88 -2.59 0.59 -18.12
N ASP A 89 -2.94 -0.61 -17.68
CA ASP A 89 -4.24 -0.96 -17.14
C ASP A 89 -4.04 -1.55 -15.74
N PRO A 90 -4.32 -0.78 -14.67
CA PRO A 90 -4.18 -1.27 -13.31
C PRO A 90 -5.15 -2.43 -13.05
N PRO A 91 -4.65 -3.63 -12.72
CA PRO A 91 -5.52 -4.78 -12.47
C PRO A 91 -6.44 -4.54 -11.28
N GLU A 92 -7.54 -5.29 -11.22
CA GLU A 92 -8.44 -5.27 -10.06
C GLU A 92 -7.65 -5.57 -8.77
N PRO A 93 -7.99 -4.93 -7.63
CA PRO A 93 -7.19 -5.04 -6.42
C PRO A 93 -6.95 -6.48 -5.97
N GLU A 94 -7.96 -7.34 -6.04
CA GLU A 94 -7.87 -8.74 -5.65
C GLU A 94 -6.97 -9.55 -6.60
N GLN A 95 -7.00 -9.24 -7.91
CA GLN A 95 -6.11 -9.86 -8.88
C GLN A 95 -4.66 -9.43 -8.63
N TYR A 96 -4.45 -8.13 -8.39
CA TYR A 96 -3.14 -7.60 -8.04
C TYR A 96 -2.60 -8.23 -6.76
N LYS A 97 -3.44 -8.34 -5.72
CA LYS A 97 -3.12 -8.99 -4.45
C LYS A 97 -2.63 -10.41 -4.65
N ARG A 98 -3.34 -11.23 -5.44
CA ARG A 98 -2.91 -12.61 -5.76
C ARG A 98 -1.55 -12.65 -6.47
N LEU A 99 -1.34 -11.78 -7.46
CA LEU A 99 -0.05 -11.67 -8.17
C LEU A 99 1.08 -11.31 -7.20
N VAL A 100 0.85 -10.32 -6.33
CA VAL A 100 1.82 -9.87 -5.34
C VAL A 100 2.17 -11.00 -4.38
N TYR A 101 1.19 -11.70 -3.81
CA TYR A 101 1.43 -12.85 -2.94
C TYR A 101 2.22 -13.95 -3.63
N GLN A 102 1.87 -14.31 -4.88
CA GLN A 102 2.60 -15.33 -5.63
C GLN A 102 4.07 -14.93 -5.84
N ARG A 103 4.34 -13.68 -6.23
CA ARG A 103 5.73 -13.20 -6.41
C ARG A 103 6.47 -13.12 -5.09
N LEU A 104 5.82 -12.62 -4.03
CA LEU A 104 6.40 -12.54 -2.71
C LEU A 104 6.76 -13.94 -2.21
N SER A 105 5.89 -14.93 -2.41
CA SER A 105 6.08 -16.34 -2.04
C SER A 105 7.34 -16.98 -2.64
N ARG A 106 7.82 -16.44 -3.77
CA ARG A 106 9.03 -16.87 -4.49
C ARG A 106 10.23 -15.93 -4.28
N GLY A 107 10.12 -14.94 -3.39
CA GLY A 107 11.16 -13.93 -3.15
C GLY A 107 11.28 -12.87 -4.26
N GLY A 108 10.41 -12.92 -5.27
CA GLY A 108 10.45 -12.04 -6.45
C GLY A 108 9.67 -10.73 -6.31
N TRP A 109 9.27 -10.35 -5.10
CA TRP A 109 8.52 -9.11 -4.85
C TRP A 109 9.25 -8.24 -3.84
N HIS A 110 9.66 -7.02 -4.26
CA HIS A 110 10.53 -6.07 -3.54
C HIS A 110 11.76 -6.67 -2.81
N GLN A 111 12.09 -7.94 -3.06
CA GLN A 111 13.17 -8.73 -2.48
C GLN A 111 13.27 -8.62 -0.95
N LEU A 112 12.14 -8.44 -0.28
CA LEU A 112 12.08 -8.18 1.15
C LEU A 112 10.94 -8.98 1.78
N ARG A 113 11.27 -9.68 2.86
CA ARG A 113 10.31 -10.27 3.78
C ARG A 113 10.76 -9.99 5.20
N ILE A 114 9.94 -9.21 5.88
CA ILE A 114 10.01 -8.97 7.29
C ILE A 114 9.15 -10.05 7.96
N ASN A 115 9.75 -10.74 8.93
CA ASN A 115 9.09 -11.70 9.80
C ASN A 115 8.48 -10.99 11.01
#